data_AF-A0A6A4R946-F1
#
_entry.id   AF-A0A6A4R946-F1
#
_cell.length_a   1.000
_cell.length_b   1.000
_cell.length_c   1.000
_cell.angle_alpha   90.00
_cell.angle_beta   90.00
_cell.angle_gamma   90.00
#
_symmetry.space_group_name_H-M   'P 1'
#
loop_
_entity.id
_entity.type
_entity.pdbx_description
1 polymer ?
#
loop_
_entity_poly.entity_id
_entity_poly.type
_entity_poly.pdbx_seq_one_letter_code
_entity_poly.pdbx_strand_id
1 'polypeptide(L)'
;EATALWVRPKSEVSEDEYKAFYKHVAHDFSDPLTWSHNKVEGNLEYTSLLYVPGRAPFDLYERDGARGVKLYVQRVFIMDDAEQFLPLYLRFIKGVLDTRDLSLNVSRELLQQDPKVEKIKSALTKRALDMLKKLAKDKEAYQTFWNTFGSVLKEGPAEDYANRDKISGLLRFSSTHT
;
A
#
# COMPACT_ATOMS: atom_id res chain seq x y z
N GLU A 1 -6.47 -24.07 -13.77
CA GLU A 1 -6.29 -22.60 -13.91
C GLU A 1 -5.63 -22.06 -12.65
N ALA A 2 -4.56 -21.27 -12.76
CA ALA A 2 -3.93 -20.66 -11.60
C ALA A 2 -4.78 -19.47 -11.13
N THR A 3 -5.43 -19.60 -9.96
CA THR A 3 -6.24 -18.52 -9.39
C THR A 3 -5.31 -17.45 -8.82
N ALA A 4 -5.57 -16.18 -9.15
CA ALA A 4 -4.80 -15.06 -8.63
C ALA A 4 -4.78 -15.04 -7.08
N LEU A 5 -3.61 -14.80 -6.49
CA LEU A 5 -3.41 -14.96 -5.04
C LEU A 5 -4.36 -14.10 -4.20
N TRP A 6 -4.59 -12.86 -4.62
CA TRP A 6 -5.49 -11.94 -3.90
C TRP A 6 -6.97 -12.38 -3.97
N VAL A 7 -7.35 -13.25 -4.90
CA VAL A 7 -8.74 -13.75 -4.98
C VAL A 7 -8.98 -14.88 -3.97
N ARG A 8 -7.92 -15.53 -3.49
CA ARG A 8 -8.02 -16.67 -2.57
C ARG A 8 -8.41 -16.22 -1.14
N PRO A 9 -9.18 -17.05 -0.40
CA PRO A 9 -9.43 -16.81 1.02
C PRO A 9 -8.12 -16.67 1.80
N LYS A 10 -8.03 -15.71 2.73
CA LYS A 10 -6.80 -15.44 3.49
C LYS A 10 -6.31 -16.66 4.27
N SER A 11 -7.22 -17.53 4.72
CA SER A 11 -6.93 -18.75 5.47
C SER A 11 -6.24 -19.83 4.63
N GLU A 12 -6.32 -19.72 3.30
CA GLU A 12 -5.74 -20.68 2.36
C GLU A 12 -4.43 -20.20 1.75
N VAL A 13 -3.99 -18.98 2.06
CA VAL A 13 -2.75 -18.40 1.54
C VAL A 13 -1.69 -18.43 2.64
N SER A 14 -0.60 -19.16 2.41
CA SER A 14 0.50 -19.24 3.35
C SER A 14 1.33 -17.95 3.37
N GLU A 15 2.12 -17.77 4.42
CA GLU A 15 3.08 -16.66 4.51
C GLU A 15 4.09 -16.67 3.35
N ASP A 16 4.61 -17.85 2.99
CA ASP A 16 5.57 -17.99 1.89
C ASP A 16 4.95 -17.61 0.55
N GLU A 17 3.66 -17.90 0.35
CA GLU A 17 2.93 -17.46 -0.86
C GLU A 17 2.79 -15.94 -0.90
N TYR A 18 2.49 -15.28 0.22
CA TYR A 18 2.47 -13.81 0.27
C TYR A 18 3.85 -13.21 -0.02
N LYS A 19 4.92 -13.79 0.53
CA LYS A 19 6.30 -13.33 0.30
C LYS A 19 6.73 -13.54 -1.15
N ALA A 20 6.47 -14.70 -1.71
CA ALA A 20 6.78 -15.00 -3.12
C ALA A 20 6.03 -14.05 -4.07
N PHE A 21 4.75 -13.78 -3.77
CA PHE A 21 3.96 -12.84 -4.57
C PHE A 21 4.45 -11.39 -4.43
N TYR A 22 4.86 -10.97 -3.22
CA TYR A 22 5.51 -9.66 -3.04
C TYR A 22 6.74 -9.52 -3.94
N LYS A 23 7.66 -10.50 -3.91
CA LYS A 23 8.89 -10.46 -4.72
C LYS A 23 8.58 -10.33 -6.21
N HIS A 24 7.55 -11.03 -6.67
CA HIS A 24 7.07 -10.94 -8.05
C HIS A 24 6.49 -9.55 -8.39
N VAL A 25 5.62 -9.01 -7.54
CA VAL A 25 4.92 -7.74 -7.80
C VAL A 25 5.81 -6.52 -7.64
N ALA A 26 6.69 -6.52 -6.64
CA ALA A 26 7.55 -5.39 -6.29
C ALA A 26 8.91 -5.41 -6.99
N HIS A 27 9.22 -6.47 -7.76
CA HIS A 27 10.55 -6.72 -8.33
C HIS A 27 11.67 -6.64 -7.28
N ASP A 28 11.38 -7.17 -6.09
CA ASP A 28 12.27 -7.18 -4.94
C ASP A 28 12.72 -8.61 -4.64
N PHE A 29 13.96 -8.77 -4.19
CA PHE A 29 14.52 -10.05 -3.77
C PHE A 29 14.32 -10.29 -2.26
N SER A 30 14.12 -9.22 -1.48
CA SER A 30 13.89 -9.30 -0.04
C SER A 30 12.43 -9.63 0.29
N ASP A 31 12.18 -10.07 1.52
CA ASP A 31 10.82 -10.25 2.03
C ASP A 31 10.22 -8.89 2.45
N PRO A 32 8.89 -8.72 2.38
CA PRO A 32 8.23 -7.54 2.91
C PRO A 32 8.25 -7.55 4.45
N LEU A 33 8.25 -6.37 5.08
CA LEU A 33 8.12 -6.26 6.54
C LEU A 33 6.75 -6.69 7.03
N THR A 34 5.71 -6.40 6.25
CA THR A 34 4.33 -6.78 6.55
C THR A 34 3.44 -6.63 5.33
N TRP A 35 2.21 -7.17 5.42
CA TRP A 35 1.19 -7.03 4.40
C TRP A 35 -0.21 -6.92 4.99
N SER A 36 -1.13 -6.43 4.17
CA SER A 36 -2.55 -6.36 4.47
C SER A 36 -3.35 -6.83 3.26
N HIS A 37 -3.95 -8.01 3.38
CA HIS A 37 -4.90 -8.55 2.41
C HIS A 37 -6.31 -8.21 2.90
N ASN A 38 -7.15 -7.55 2.11
CA ASN A 38 -8.53 -7.19 2.47
C ASN A 38 -9.46 -7.31 1.27
N LYS A 39 -10.69 -7.77 1.53
CA LYS A 39 -11.81 -7.74 0.59
C LYS A 39 -12.86 -6.80 1.15
N VAL A 40 -13.39 -5.91 0.32
CA VAL A 40 -14.43 -4.95 0.64
C VAL A 40 -15.60 -5.20 -0.29
N GLU A 41 -16.81 -5.20 0.28
CA GLU A 41 -18.08 -5.45 -0.41
C GLU A 41 -19.09 -4.37 -0.01
N GLY A 42 -20.14 -4.19 -0.82
CA GLY A 42 -21.22 -3.23 -0.57
C GLY A 42 -21.12 -2.00 -1.48
N ASN A 43 -20.99 -0.81 -0.90
CA ASN A 43 -20.98 0.45 -1.66
C ASN A 43 -19.74 0.62 -2.58
N LEU A 44 -18.66 -0.07 -2.25
CA LEU A 44 -17.50 -0.30 -3.12
C LEU A 44 -17.16 -1.78 -3.03
N GLU A 45 -16.75 -2.37 -4.15
CA GLU A 45 -16.32 -3.76 -4.26
C GLU A 45 -14.90 -3.83 -4.82
N TYR A 46 -13.97 -4.22 -3.94
CA TYR A 46 -12.57 -4.41 -4.31
C TYR A 46 -11.84 -5.35 -3.35
N THR A 47 -10.78 -5.93 -3.86
CA THR A 47 -9.76 -6.62 -3.09
C THR A 47 -8.46 -5.82 -3.14
N SER A 48 -7.84 -5.60 -1.99
CA SER A 48 -6.52 -4.98 -1.90
C SER A 48 -5.55 -5.92 -1.19
N LEU A 49 -4.36 -6.07 -1.75
CA LEU A 49 -3.24 -6.72 -1.08
C LEU A 49 -2.05 -5.77 -1.13
N LEU A 50 -1.77 -5.14 0.01
CA LEU A 50 -0.74 -4.12 0.19
C LEU A 50 0.44 -4.68 0.97
N TYR A 51 1.65 -4.20 0.66
CA TYR A 51 2.91 -4.59 1.27
C TYR A 51 3.73 -3.39 1.71
N VAL A 52 4.50 -3.57 2.79
CA VAL A 52 5.58 -2.65 3.18
C VAL A 52 6.92 -3.31 2.83
N PRO A 53 7.73 -2.73 1.93
CA PRO A 53 9.04 -3.26 1.59
C PRO A 53 9.99 -3.34 2.80
N GLY A 54 10.91 -4.30 2.79
CA GLY A 54 12.02 -4.41 3.76
C GLY A 54 13.12 -3.37 3.56
N ARG A 55 13.20 -2.79 2.36
CA ARG A 55 14.21 -1.82 1.95
C ARG A 55 13.60 -0.77 1.03
N ALA A 56 14.22 0.40 0.97
CA ALA A 56 13.77 1.47 0.09
C ALA A 56 13.96 1.05 -1.38
N PRO A 57 12.99 1.31 -2.27
CA PRO A 57 13.22 1.24 -3.70
C PRO A 57 14.21 2.34 -4.11
N PHE A 58 14.98 2.11 -5.18
CA PHE A 58 16.06 3.02 -5.59
C PHE A 58 15.54 4.41 -6.00
N ASP A 59 14.31 4.48 -6.52
CA ASP A 59 13.63 5.65 -7.04
C ASP A 59 12.70 6.33 -6.01
N LEU A 60 12.79 5.96 -4.72
CA LEU A 60 11.90 6.47 -3.65
C LEU A 60 11.81 8.00 -3.55
N TYR A 61 12.90 8.69 -3.90
CA TYR A 61 13.02 10.15 -3.84
C TYR A 61 12.98 10.81 -5.21
N GLU A 62 12.85 10.03 -6.28
CA GLU A 62 12.70 10.56 -7.63
C GLU A 62 11.28 11.08 -7.83
N ARG A 63 11.16 12.27 -8.43
CA ARG A 63 9.86 12.92 -8.65
C ARG A 63 8.92 12.04 -9.47
N ASP A 64 9.47 11.41 -10.50
CA ASP A 64 8.78 10.58 -11.48
C ASP A 64 9.07 9.07 -11.26
N GLY A 65 9.53 8.69 -10.07
CA GLY A 65 9.77 7.30 -9.69
C GLY A 65 8.50 6.45 -9.65
N ALA A 66 8.66 5.14 -9.86
CA ALA A 66 7.57 4.19 -9.94
C ALA A 66 6.87 3.99 -8.58
N ARG A 67 5.62 4.45 -8.47
CA ARG A 67 4.85 4.42 -7.22
C ARG A 67 3.39 4.04 -7.43
N GLY A 68 2.79 3.51 -6.38
CA GLY A 68 1.41 3.04 -6.39
C GLY A 68 1.31 1.52 -6.50
N VAL A 69 0.11 1.06 -6.81
CA VAL A 69 -0.25 -0.36 -6.85
C VAL A 69 -0.49 -0.81 -8.28
N LYS A 70 -0.37 -2.12 -8.54
CA LYS A 70 -0.89 -2.69 -9.79
C LYS A 70 -2.41 -2.67 -9.74
N LEU A 71 -3.03 -2.06 -10.75
CA LEU A 71 -4.48 -1.97 -10.86
C LEU A 71 -5.02 -3.10 -11.74
N TYR A 72 -6.00 -3.81 -11.19
CA TYR A 72 -6.84 -4.76 -11.88
C TYR A 72 -8.29 -4.29 -11.83
N VAL A 73 -9.02 -4.53 -12.91
CA VAL A 73 -10.46 -4.33 -12.96
C VAL A 73 -11.09 -5.64 -13.37
N GLN A 74 -11.95 -6.20 -12.50
CA GLN A 74 -12.57 -7.50 -12.72
C GLN A 74 -11.53 -8.60 -13.06
N ARG A 75 -10.40 -8.62 -12.32
CA ARG A 75 -9.26 -9.54 -12.54
C ARG A 75 -8.48 -9.32 -13.84
N VAL A 76 -8.83 -8.32 -14.65
CA VAL A 76 -8.07 -7.93 -15.85
C VAL A 76 -7.04 -6.88 -15.44
N PHE A 77 -5.77 -7.14 -15.74
CA PHE A 77 -4.70 -6.16 -15.50
C PHE A 77 -4.94 -4.91 -16.36
N ILE A 78 -4.86 -3.73 -15.74
CA ILE A 78 -5.04 -2.44 -16.41
C ILE A 78 -3.73 -1.68 -16.52
N MET A 79 -3.05 -1.46 -15.39
CA MET A 79 -1.81 -0.68 -15.36
C MET A 79 -0.99 -0.96 -14.10
N ASP A 80 0.32 -0.74 -14.23
CA ASP A 80 1.24 -0.62 -13.09
C ASP A 80 1.26 0.81 -12.53
N ASP A 81 1.80 0.97 -11.33
CA ASP A 81 2.06 2.27 -10.71
C ASP A 81 0.84 3.19 -10.69
N ALA A 82 -0.31 2.67 -10.27
CA ALA A 82 -1.54 3.44 -10.10
C ALA A 82 -1.44 4.31 -8.84
N GLU A 83 -0.72 5.44 -8.96
CA GLU A 83 -0.44 6.37 -7.86
C GLU A 83 -1.69 7.03 -7.28
N GLN A 84 -2.80 7.07 -8.03
CA GLN A 84 -4.06 7.70 -7.61
C GLN A 84 -4.66 7.07 -6.35
N PHE A 85 -4.27 5.85 -6.00
CA PHE A 85 -4.85 5.07 -4.90
C PHE A 85 -4.14 5.24 -3.55
N LEU A 86 -3.03 5.98 -3.50
CA LEU A 86 -2.30 6.24 -2.26
C LEU A 86 -1.75 7.68 -2.25
N PRO A 87 -1.68 8.32 -1.08
CA PRO A 87 -1.03 9.61 -0.93
C PRO A 87 0.48 9.49 -1.08
N LEU A 88 1.14 10.62 -1.36
CA LEU A 88 2.57 10.66 -1.67
C LEU A 88 3.43 10.22 -0.49
N TYR A 89 3.02 10.53 0.74
CA TYR A 89 3.69 10.06 1.96
C TYR A 89 3.60 8.53 2.18
N LEU A 90 2.82 7.80 1.37
CA LEU A 90 2.73 6.33 1.35
C LEU A 90 3.24 5.71 0.03
N ARG A 91 3.96 6.47 -0.79
CA ARG A 91 4.48 6.02 -2.10
C ARG A 91 5.33 4.75 -2.10
N PHE A 92 5.86 4.36 -0.93
CA PHE A 92 6.64 3.14 -0.75
C PHE A 92 5.78 1.86 -0.72
N ILE A 93 4.47 1.97 -0.49
CA ILE A 93 3.58 0.81 -0.47
C ILE A 93 3.53 0.18 -1.87
N LYS A 94 3.70 -1.14 -1.92
CA LYS A 94 3.56 -1.95 -3.14
C LYS A 94 2.38 -2.90 -3.00
N GLY A 95 1.88 -3.43 -4.11
CA GLY A 95 0.82 -4.42 -4.05
C GLY A 95 -0.15 -4.34 -5.22
N VAL A 96 -1.34 -4.88 -5.01
CA VAL A 96 -2.41 -4.96 -6.00
C VAL A 96 -3.72 -4.40 -5.46
N LEU A 97 -4.49 -3.79 -6.36
CA LEU A 97 -5.89 -3.42 -6.17
C LEU A 97 -6.71 -4.02 -7.32
N ASP A 98 -7.67 -4.87 -7.00
CA ASP A 98 -8.62 -5.43 -7.96
C ASP A 98 -10.02 -4.93 -7.62
N THR A 99 -10.60 -4.09 -8.48
CA THR A 99 -11.91 -3.46 -8.23
C THR A 99 -12.91 -3.81 -9.31
N ARG A 100 -14.19 -3.83 -8.93
CA ARG A 100 -15.32 -3.99 -9.87
C ARG A 100 -16.04 -2.68 -10.17
N ASP A 101 -15.64 -1.61 -9.49
CA ASP A 101 -16.30 -0.31 -9.56
C ASP A 101 -15.85 0.58 -10.72
N LEU A 102 -14.76 0.21 -11.39
CA LEU A 102 -14.17 0.95 -12.50
C LEU A 102 -14.46 0.27 -13.84
N SER A 103 -14.38 1.04 -14.92
CA SER A 103 -14.46 0.52 -16.28
C SER A 103 -13.14 -0.13 -16.70
N LEU A 104 -13.22 -1.16 -17.56
CA LEU A 104 -12.04 -1.76 -18.19
C LEU A 104 -11.25 -0.77 -19.08
N ASN A 105 -11.92 0.27 -19.60
CA ASN A 105 -11.31 1.29 -20.46
C ASN A 105 -10.71 2.46 -19.66
N VAL A 106 -10.47 2.30 -18.36
CA VAL A 106 -10.00 3.37 -17.49
C VAL A 106 -8.55 3.77 -17.83
N SER A 107 -8.31 5.08 -17.93
CA SER A 107 -7.00 5.69 -18.14
C SER A 107 -6.53 6.43 -16.88
N ARG A 108 -5.25 6.83 -16.83
CA ARG A 108 -4.72 7.63 -15.69
C ARG A 108 -5.47 8.95 -15.49
N GLU A 109 -5.89 9.60 -16.58
CA GLU A 109 -6.68 10.83 -16.54
C GLU A 109 -8.09 10.57 -15.98
N LEU A 110 -8.74 9.49 -16.43
CA LEU A 110 -10.06 9.11 -15.91
C LEU A 110 -10.00 8.76 -14.42
N LEU A 111 -8.93 8.10 -13.96
CA LEU A 111 -8.74 7.80 -12.54
C LEU A 111 -8.69 9.06 -11.67
N GLN A 112 -8.02 10.13 -12.15
CA GLN A 112 -7.88 11.37 -11.38
C GLN A 112 -9.21 12.11 -11.17
N GLN A 113 -10.18 11.90 -12.07
CA GLN A 113 -11.48 12.59 -12.06
C GLN A 113 -12.59 11.75 -11.40
N ASP A 114 -12.35 10.47 -11.13
CA ASP A 114 -13.38 9.54 -10.64
C ASP A 114 -13.57 9.65 -9.11
N PRO A 115 -14.76 10.06 -8.62
CA PRO A 115 -15.05 10.15 -7.19
C PRO A 115 -14.91 8.82 -6.43
N LYS A 116 -15.03 7.67 -7.12
CA LYS A 116 -14.83 6.35 -6.51
C LYS A 116 -13.35 6.12 -6.19
N VAL A 117 -12.44 6.61 -7.04
CA VAL A 117 -10.99 6.50 -6.81
C VAL A 117 -10.62 7.24 -5.53
N GLU A 118 -11.14 8.43 -5.28
CA GLU A 118 -10.89 9.17 -4.02
C GLU A 118 -11.40 8.44 -2.78
N LYS A 119 -12.56 7.77 -2.87
CA LYS A 119 -13.09 6.93 -1.79
C LYS A 119 -12.20 5.71 -1.54
N ILE A 120 -11.77 5.02 -2.60
CA ILE A 120 -10.87 3.87 -2.50
C ILE A 120 -9.51 4.31 -1.93
N LYS A 121 -8.94 5.42 -2.43
CA LYS A 121 -7.71 6.04 -1.92
C LYS A 121 -7.78 6.29 -0.42
N SER A 122 -8.86 6.93 0.04
CA SER A 122 -9.09 7.19 1.48
C SER A 122 -9.14 5.90 2.29
N ALA A 123 -9.81 4.86 1.77
CA ALA A 123 -9.91 3.58 2.43
C ALA A 123 -8.57 2.82 2.47
N LEU A 124 -7.82 2.81 1.37
CA LEU A 124 -6.48 2.19 1.29
C LEU A 124 -5.47 2.91 2.16
N THR A 125 -5.50 4.25 2.20
CA THR A 125 -4.69 5.07 3.12
C THR A 125 -4.93 4.63 4.56
N LYS A 126 -6.20 4.52 4.97
CA LYS A 126 -6.55 4.03 6.30
C LYS A 126 -6.07 2.60 6.55
N ARG A 127 -6.19 1.69 5.57
CA ARG A 127 -5.67 0.32 5.69
C ARG A 127 -4.15 0.29 5.83
N ALA A 128 -3.42 1.09 5.07
CA ALA A 128 -1.97 1.19 5.15
C ALA A 128 -1.51 1.74 6.51
N LEU A 129 -2.14 2.79 7.01
CA LEU A 129 -1.84 3.33 8.35
C LEU A 129 -2.15 2.31 9.46
N ASP A 130 -3.26 1.58 9.36
CA ASP A 130 -3.61 0.53 10.33
C ASP A 130 -2.60 -0.64 10.27
N MET A 131 -2.10 -0.97 9.07
CA MET A 131 -1.05 -1.97 8.87
C MET A 131 0.27 -1.52 9.52
N LEU A 132 0.68 -0.25 9.33
CA LEU A 132 1.85 0.31 10.01
C LEU A 132 1.69 0.36 11.53
N LYS A 133 0.49 0.67 12.02
CA LYS A 133 0.18 0.63 13.46
C LYS A 133 0.30 -0.79 14.04
N LYS A 134 -0.06 -1.81 13.26
CA LYS A 134 0.16 -3.21 13.66
C LYS A 134 1.65 -3.55 13.66
N LEU A 135 2.39 -3.15 12.61
CA LEU A 135 3.84 -3.33 12.52
C LEU A 135 4.57 -2.68 13.70
N ALA A 136 4.09 -1.52 14.17
CA ALA A 136 4.64 -0.80 15.32
C ALA A 136 4.64 -1.57 16.65
N LYS A 137 3.93 -2.71 16.74
CA LYS A 137 3.97 -3.60 17.90
C LYS A 137 5.24 -4.45 17.93
N ASP A 138 5.87 -4.69 16.78
CA ASP A 138 7.17 -5.32 16.65
C ASP A 138 8.24 -4.23 16.60
N LYS A 139 9.03 -4.10 17.67
CA LYS A 139 10.00 -3.01 17.80
C LYS A 139 11.10 -3.10 16.75
N GLU A 140 11.59 -4.30 16.43
CA GLU A 140 12.71 -4.49 15.51
C GLU A 140 12.26 -4.25 14.07
N ALA A 141 11.15 -4.87 13.67
CA ALA A 141 10.60 -4.68 12.33
C ALA A 141 10.19 -3.21 12.09
N TYR A 142 9.62 -2.55 13.11
CA TYR A 142 9.26 -1.14 13.02
C TYR A 142 10.49 -0.22 12.99
N GLN A 143 11.57 -0.56 13.69
CA GLN A 143 12.81 0.21 13.61
C GLN A 143 13.40 0.15 12.19
N THR A 144 13.37 -1.03 11.55
CA THR A 144 13.75 -1.18 10.15
C THR A 144 12.87 -0.30 9.25
N PHE A 145 11.54 -0.38 9.39
CA PHE A 145 10.61 0.50 8.67
C PHE A 145 10.94 1.99 8.88
N TRP A 146 11.17 2.40 10.13
CA TRP A 146 11.40 3.80 10.48
C TRP A 146 12.71 4.33 9.89
N ASN A 147 13.77 3.52 9.93
CA ASN A 147 15.05 3.87 9.32
C ASN A 147 14.93 4.03 7.80
N THR A 148 14.07 3.24 7.15
CA THR A 148 13.92 3.24 5.69
C THR A 148 12.94 4.31 5.19
N PHE A 149 11.79 4.48 5.84
CA PHE A 149 10.66 5.27 5.33
C PHE A 149 10.24 6.41 6.28
N GLY A 150 10.91 6.59 7.41
CA GLY A 150 10.54 7.62 8.39
C GLY A 150 10.64 9.05 7.85
N SER A 151 11.56 9.33 6.92
CA SER A 151 11.63 10.60 6.19
C SER A 151 10.37 10.86 5.36
N VAL A 152 9.94 9.85 4.62
CA VAL A 152 8.74 9.87 3.77
C VAL A 152 7.46 10.00 4.59
N LEU A 153 7.33 9.22 5.67
CA LEU A 153 6.15 9.25 6.53
C LEU A 153 5.95 10.61 7.23
N LYS A 154 7.03 11.35 7.48
CA LYS A 154 6.98 12.71 8.06
C LYS A 154 6.35 13.75 7.14
N GLU A 155 6.19 13.47 5.84
CA GLU A 155 5.45 14.34 4.92
C GLU A 155 3.94 14.30 5.22
N GLY A 156 3.45 13.18 5.75
CA GLY A 156 2.04 12.89 5.95
C GLY A 156 1.24 13.90 6.78
N PRO A 157 1.72 14.41 7.93
CA PRO A 157 0.95 15.37 8.74
C PRO A 157 0.61 16.69 8.02
N ALA A 158 1.43 17.09 7.04
CA ALA A 158 1.18 18.28 6.22
C ALA A 158 0.32 17.97 4.99
N GLU A 159 0.47 16.79 4.39
CA GLU A 159 -0.29 16.35 3.22
C GLU A 159 -1.72 15.90 3.56
N ASP A 160 -1.90 15.15 4.64
CA ASP A 160 -3.15 14.49 5.02
C ASP A 160 -3.59 14.89 6.43
N TYR A 161 -4.24 16.06 6.50
CA TYR A 161 -4.77 16.58 7.76
C TYR A 161 -5.82 15.66 8.40
N ALA A 162 -6.60 14.94 7.58
CA ALA A 162 -7.68 14.06 8.06
C ALA A 162 -7.13 12.85 8.83
N ASN A 163 -5.93 12.38 8.49
CA ASN A 163 -5.25 11.30 9.21
C ASN A 163 -4.08 11.76 10.09
N ARG A 164 -3.90 13.07 10.30
CA ARG A 164 -2.77 13.65 11.03
C ARG A 164 -2.48 12.94 12.34
N ASP A 165 -3.47 12.75 13.20
CA ASP A 165 -3.27 12.16 14.53
C ASP A 165 -2.83 10.69 14.46
N LYS A 166 -3.31 9.94 13.45
CA LYS A 166 -2.85 8.56 13.22
C LYS A 166 -1.41 8.53 12.74
N ILE A 167 -1.06 9.44 11.83
CA ILE A 167 0.30 9.55 11.30
C ILE A 167 1.25 9.95 12.43
N SER A 168 0.88 10.94 13.25
CA SER A 168 1.66 11.35 14.42
C SER A 168 1.93 10.21 15.39
N GLY A 169 0.98 9.30 15.61
CA GLY A 169 1.18 8.10 16.44
C GLY A 169 2.21 7.09 15.89
N LEU A 170 2.55 7.20 14.61
CA LEU A 170 3.55 6.36 13.95
C LEU A 170 4.96 6.98 13.99
N LEU A 171 5.09 8.28 14.29
CA LEU A 171 6.38 8.93 14.29
C LEU A 171 7.25 8.47 15.47
N ARG A 172 8.56 8.47 15.28
CA ARG A 172 9.57 8.20 16.33
C ARG A 172 10.60 9.31 16.35
N PHE A 173 11.13 9.60 17.53
CA PHE A 173 12.10 10.68 17.72
C PHE A 173 13.16 10.24 18.72
N SER A 174 14.39 10.64 18.47
CA SER A 174 15.42 10.64 19.52
C SER A 174 15.01 11.62 20.60
N SER A 175 15.28 11.28 21.86
CA SER A 175 15.05 12.15 23.00
C SER A 175 16.23 12.06 23.97
N THR A 176 16.28 12.97 24.94
CA THR A 176 17.27 12.94 26.03
C THR A 176 16.94 11.91 27.11
N HIS A 177 15.81 11.21 27.01
CA HIS A 177 15.42 10.16 27.94
C HIS A 177 16.20 8.86 27.67
N THR A 178 17.00 8.45 28.65
CA THR A 178 17.70 7.17 28.74
C THR A 178 16.88 6.13 29.48
#